data_AF-N0B5H6-F1
#
_entry.id   AF-N0B5H6-F1
#
_cell.length_a   1.000
_cell.length_b   1.000
_cell.length_c   1.000
_cell.angle_alpha   90.00
_cell.angle_beta   90.00
_cell.angle_gamma   90.00
#
_symmetry.space_group_name_H-M   'P 1'
#
loop_
_entity.id
_entity.type
_entity.pdbx_description
1 polymer ?
#
loop_
_entity_poly.entity_id
_entity_poly.type
_entity_poly.pdbx_seq_one_letter_code
_entity_poly.pdbx_strand_id
1 'polypeptide(L)'
;MSSWIDVTNTSNNNSIYKNINNFEQKTTLGKDDFLRILTTQLSNQDPTNPLQDKDFIAQMATFSSLEQMTNLNSSFDKFASLQMSQYAGTIGKEISWMPEGATSVKTGVVDGVSAQEGNFFYTVGDEKVPMESIIEIKQTIPE
;
A
#
# COMPACT_ATOMS: atom_id res chain seq x y z
N MET A 1 -37.76 -42.56 -16.01
CA MET A 1 -37.90 -41.64 -14.87
C MET A 1 -36.88 -42.05 -13.82
N SER A 2 -36.24 -41.04 -13.25
CA SER A 2 -34.94 -41.03 -12.57
C SER A 2 -34.82 -41.96 -11.37
N SER A 3 -33.73 -42.72 -11.30
CA SER A 3 -33.15 -43.19 -10.04
C SER A 3 -31.75 -42.61 -9.93
N TRP A 4 -31.52 -41.94 -8.81
CA TRP A 4 -30.29 -41.25 -8.45
C TRP A 4 -29.22 -42.27 -8.08
N ILE A 5 -27.98 -42.02 -8.51
CA ILE A 5 -26.78 -42.64 -7.93
C ILE A 5 -25.80 -41.48 -7.73
N ASP A 6 -25.64 -41.05 -6.49
CA ASP A 6 -24.51 -40.22 -6.08
C ASP A 6 -23.26 -41.10 -6.02
N VAL A 7 -22.23 -40.71 -6.78
CA VAL A 7 -20.88 -41.29 -6.66
C VAL A 7 -19.94 -40.16 -6.23
N THR A 8 -19.75 -40.06 -4.92
CA THR A 8 -18.55 -39.45 -4.34
C THR A 8 -17.40 -40.45 -4.48
N ASN A 9 -16.50 -40.18 -5.42
CA ASN A 9 -15.18 -40.79 -5.39
C ASN A 9 -14.14 -39.79 -5.90
N THR A 10 -13.62 -38.99 -4.96
CA THR A 10 -12.39 -38.23 -5.15
C THR A 10 -11.24 -39.22 -5.27
N SER A 11 -10.91 -39.58 -6.50
CA SER A 11 -9.58 -40.04 -6.86
C SER A 11 -9.40 -39.84 -8.36
N ASN A 12 -8.57 -38.89 -8.76
CA ASN A 12 -7.59 -39.16 -9.81
C ASN A 12 -6.54 -38.04 -9.87
N ASN A 13 -5.34 -38.45 -9.51
CA ASN A 13 -4.10 -37.86 -9.97
C ASN A 13 -4.12 -37.70 -11.50
N ASN A 14 -3.95 -36.48 -11.97
CA ASN A 14 -3.28 -36.18 -13.23
C ASN A 14 -2.43 -34.94 -12.95
N SER A 15 -1.16 -35.14 -12.64
CA SER A 15 -0.11 -35.25 -13.65
C SER A 15 0.00 -33.97 -14.47
N ILE A 16 1.13 -33.28 -14.23
CA ILE A 16 1.99 -32.81 -15.31
C ILE A 16 1.26 -31.91 -16.31
N TYR A 17 1.03 -30.63 -15.99
CA TYR A 17 1.13 -29.48 -16.91
C TYR A 17 0.92 -28.18 -16.12
N LYS A 18 1.97 -27.66 -15.49
CA LYS A 18 2.20 -26.21 -15.33
C LYS A 18 3.59 -25.96 -14.77
N ASN A 19 4.58 -26.49 -15.47
CA ASN A 19 5.89 -25.85 -15.52
C ASN A 19 5.75 -24.66 -16.49
N ILE A 20 4.95 -23.66 -16.10
CA ILE A 20 5.10 -22.33 -16.68
C ILE A 20 6.29 -21.80 -15.89
N ASN A 21 7.47 -22.00 -16.47
CA ASN A 21 8.59 -21.14 -16.20
C ASN A 21 8.00 -19.73 -16.17
N ASN A 22 8.03 -19.10 -15.00
CA ASN A 22 7.94 -17.66 -14.89
C ASN A 22 9.12 -17.11 -15.69
N PHE A 23 8.97 -17.08 -17.01
CA PHE A 23 9.51 -16.01 -17.80
C PHE A 23 8.66 -14.81 -17.40
N GLU A 24 8.89 -14.33 -16.17
CA GLU A 24 8.74 -12.93 -15.91
C GLU A 24 9.62 -12.29 -16.97
N GLN A 25 8.94 -11.78 -17.96
CA GLN A 25 9.47 -10.90 -18.96
C GLN A 25 10.20 -9.82 -18.16
N LYS A 26 11.53 -9.95 -18.06
CA LYS A 26 12.45 -8.96 -17.50
C LYS A 26 12.43 -7.76 -18.46
N THR A 27 11.29 -7.10 -18.58
CA THR A 27 11.09 -5.87 -19.35
C THR A 27 11.27 -4.62 -18.51
N THR A 28 11.71 -4.77 -17.27
CA THR A 28 12.13 -3.65 -16.46
C THR A 28 13.64 -3.73 -16.33
N LEU A 29 14.32 -3.05 -17.24
CA LEU A 29 15.73 -2.74 -17.09
C LEU A 29 15.83 -1.82 -15.86
N GLY A 30 16.12 -2.41 -14.70
CA GLY A 30 16.11 -1.68 -13.44
C GLY A 30 17.28 -0.70 -13.33
N LYS A 31 17.27 0.12 -12.28
CA LYS A 31 18.36 1.04 -11.90
C LYS A 31 19.75 0.41 -11.97
N ASP A 32 19.89 -0.86 -11.56
CA ASP A 32 21.19 -1.56 -11.51
C ASP A 32 21.67 -2.00 -12.90
N ASP A 33 20.74 -2.33 -13.79
CA ASP A 33 21.03 -2.63 -15.19
C ASP A 33 21.37 -1.34 -15.96
N PHE A 34 20.72 -0.23 -15.61
CA PHE A 34 21.04 1.12 -16.09
C PHE A 34 22.44 1.59 -15.65
N LEU A 35 22.78 1.49 -14.36
CA LEU A 35 24.10 1.87 -13.84
C LEU A 35 25.21 1.01 -14.45
N ARG A 36 24.93 -0.27 -14.73
CA ARG A 36 25.85 -1.17 -15.41
C ARG A 36 26.07 -0.76 -16.86
N ILE A 37 25.03 -0.40 -17.60
CA ILE A 37 25.15 0.12 -18.97
C ILE A 37 25.90 1.44 -18.99
N LEU A 38 25.58 2.38 -18.08
CA LEU A 38 26.25 3.67 -17.96
C LEU A 38 27.77 3.50 -17.67
N THR A 39 28.12 2.61 -16.75
CA THR A 39 29.53 2.32 -16.39
C THR A 39 30.27 1.62 -17.53
N THR A 40 29.58 0.71 -18.23
CA THR A 40 30.13 -0.02 -19.37
C THR A 40 30.37 0.93 -20.55
N GLN A 41 29.44 1.84 -20.85
CA GLN A 41 29.62 2.88 -21.85
C GLN A 41 30.76 3.83 -21.46
N LEU A 42 30.85 4.28 -20.21
CA LEU A 42 31.97 5.14 -19.77
C LEU A 42 33.35 4.49 -19.96
N SER A 43 33.40 3.16 -19.91
CA SER A 43 34.63 2.37 -20.02
C SER A 43 35.02 2.00 -21.47
N ASN A 44 34.09 2.12 -22.44
CA ASN A 44 34.25 1.59 -23.81
C ASN A 44 33.94 2.60 -24.94
N GLN A 45 33.84 3.90 -24.68
CA GLN A 45 33.51 4.87 -25.74
C GLN A 45 34.73 5.21 -26.60
N ASP A 46 34.71 4.74 -27.85
CA ASP A 46 35.40 5.35 -28.98
C ASP A 46 34.77 6.73 -29.25
N PRO A 47 35.55 7.83 -29.32
CA PRO A 47 35.07 9.21 -29.35
C PRO A 47 34.25 9.60 -30.60
N THR A 48 34.05 8.72 -31.57
CA THR A 48 33.50 9.08 -32.88
C THR A 48 31.99 8.93 -33.05
N ASN A 49 31.23 8.34 -32.10
CA ASN A 49 29.76 8.27 -32.22
C ASN A 49 28.96 8.15 -30.88
N PRO A 50 28.72 9.26 -30.16
CA PRO A 50 28.12 9.24 -28.81
C PRO A 50 26.59 9.46 -28.74
N LEU A 51 25.83 9.38 -29.85
CA LEU A 51 24.50 10.03 -29.94
C LEU A 51 23.25 9.12 -30.00
N GLN A 52 23.34 7.82 -30.34
CA GLN A 52 22.13 6.95 -30.38
C GLN A 52 21.75 6.34 -29.02
N ASP A 53 22.69 6.21 -28.09
CA ASP A 53 22.45 5.54 -26.81
C ASP A 53 21.79 6.44 -25.75
N LYS A 54 21.84 7.77 -25.92
CA LYS A 54 21.38 8.73 -24.90
C LYS A 54 19.85 8.83 -24.78
N ASP A 55 19.12 8.75 -25.89
CA ASP A 55 17.66 8.91 -25.88
C ASP A 55 16.96 7.71 -25.23
N PHE A 56 17.47 6.49 -25.44
CA PHE A 56 16.98 5.28 -24.78
C PHE A 56 17.26 5.31 -23.27
N ILE A 57 18.45 5.79 -22.88
CA ILE A 57 18.87 5.96 -21.48
C ILE A 57 18.01 7.00 -20.77
N ALA A 58 17.69 8.13 -21.42
CA ALA A 58 16.82 9.16 -20.87
C ALA A 58 15.39 8.66 -20.63
N GLN A 59 14.85 7.85 -21.54
CA GLN A 59 13.53 7.23 -21.37
C GLN A 59 13.53 6.19 -20.25
N MET A 60 14.56 5.33 -20.16
CA MET A 60 14.70 4.35 -19.07
C MET A 60 14.86 5.00 -17.69
N ALA A 61 15.62 6.09 -17.59
CA ALA A 61 15.73 6.86 -16.35
C ALA A 61 14.38 7.45 -15.93
N THR A 62 13.56 7.90 -16.89
CA THR A 62 12.21 8.40 -16.65
C THR A 62 11.28 7.30 -16.12
N PHE A 63 11.28 6.13 -16.77
CA PHE A 63 10.51 4.97 -16.31
C PHE A 63 10.94 4.49 -14.93
N SER A 64 12.26 4.39 -14.67
CA SER A 64 12.81 4.00 -13.37
C SER A 64 12.44 4.99 -12.25
N SER A 65 12.33 6.28 -12.57
CA SER A 65 11.89 7.31 -11.62
C SER A 65 10.40 7.20 -11.32
N LEU A 66 9.58 6.95 -12.35
CA LEU A 66 8.14 6.73 -12.18
C LEU A 66 7.84 5.44 -11.38
N GLU A 67 8.59 4.37 -11.64
CA GLU A 67 8.50 3.12 -10.88
C GLU A 67 8.90 3.34 -9.42
N GLN A 68 9.99 4.05 -9.16
CA GLN A 68 10.38 4.44 -7.79
C GLN A 68 9.29 5.25 -7.11
N MET A 69 8.68 6.23 -7.79
CA MET A 69 7.58 7.02 -7.25
C MET A 69 6.35 6.15 -6.95
N THR A 70 6.03 5.19 -7.83
CA THR A 70 4.94 4.23 -7.64
C THR A 70 5.21 3.32 -6.43
N ASN A 71 6.45 2.86 -6.27
CA ASN A 71 6.88 2.05 -5.12
C ASN A 71 6.85 2.85 -3.81
N LEU A 72 7.20 4.13 -3.85
CA LEU A 72 7.09 5.04 -2.70
C LEU A 72 5.63 5.25 -2.31
N ASN A 73 4.74 5.52 -3.27
CA ASN A 73 3.30 5.66 -3.01
C ASN A 73 2.73 4.37 -2.39
N SER A 74 3.09 3.20 -2.95
CA SER A 74 2.67 1.90 -2.40
C SER A 74 3.17 1.67 -0.97
N SER A 75 4.38 2.15 -0.65
CA SER A 75 4.94 2.07 0.71
C SER A 75 4.22 3.03 1.66
N PHE A 76 3.84 4.21 1.16
CA PHE A 76 3.07 5.19 1.92
C PHE A 76 1.66 4.68 2.23
N ASP A 77 0.97 4.06 1.26
CA ASP A 77 -0.35 3.45 1.48
C ASP A 77 -0.28 2.34 2.55
N LYS A 78 0.76 1.50 2.51
CA LYS A 78 1.00 0.49 3.56
C LYS A 78 1.23 1.15 4.93
N PHE A 79 2.03 2.21 4.99
CA PHE A 79 2.26 2.95 6.23
C PHE A 79 0.96 3.56 6.77
N ALA A 80 0.14 4.18 5.92
CA ALA A 80 -1.17 4.71 6.29
C ALA A 80 -2.10 3.62 6.84
N SER A 81 -2.11 2.43 6.22
CA SER A 81 -2.90 1.29 6.71
C SER A 81 -2.43 0.78 8.09
N LEU A 82 -1.13 0.83 8.36
CA LEU A 82 -0.58 0.48 9.67
C LEU A 82 -1.01 1.48 10.74
N GLN A 83 -0.99 2.78 10.43
CA GLN A 83 -1.48 3.82 11.34
C GLN A 83 -2.97 3.64 11.65
N MET A 84 -3.80 3.38 10.64
CA MET A 84 -5.22 3.06 10.80
C MET A 84 -5.43 1.90 11.80
N SER A 85 -4.61 0.86 11.72
CA SER A 85 -4.69 -0.31 12.61
C SER A 85 -4.37 0.04 14.07
N GLN A 86 -3.44 0.97 14.31
CA GLN A 86 -3.16 1.44 15.66
C GLN A 86 -4.33 2.24 16.24
N TYR A 87 -4.96 3.07 15.42
CA TYR A 87 -6.14 3.84 15.83
C TYR A 87 -7.37 2.94 16.04
N ALA A 88 -7.52 1.86 15.28
CA ALA A 88 -8.62 0.91 15.47
C ALA A 88 -8.62 0.27 16.88
N GLY A 89 -7.46 0.19 17.55
CA GLY A 89 -7.35 -0.26 18.94
C GLY A 89 -7.98 0.68 19.98
N THR A 90 -8.49 1.85 19.56
CA THR A 90 -9.22 2.79 20.40
C THR A 90 -10.73 2.66 20.28
N ILE A 91 -11.23 1.84 19.33
CA ILE A 91 -12.67 1.58 19.21
C ILE A 91 -13.19 0.99 20.53
N GLY A 92 -14.31 1.53 20.99
CA GLY A 92 -14.91 1.23 22.29
C GLY A 92 -14.31 2.00 23.47
N LYS A 93 -13.18 2.69 23.31
CA LYS A 93 -12.61 3.57 24.35
C LYS A 93 -13.31 4.92 24.37
N GLU A 94 -13.31 5.57 25.53
CA GLU A 94 -13.80 6.94 25.68
C GLU A 94 -12.67 7.91 25.31
N ILE A 95 -12.99 8.89 24.48
CA ILE A 95 -12.08 9.97 24.10
C ILE A 95 -12.63 11.31 24.56
N SER A 96 -11.71 12.22 24.89
CA SER A 96 -12.00 13.61 25.20
C SER A 96 -11.41 14.50 24.11
N TRP A 97 -12.20 15.39 23.52
CA TRP A 97 -11.75 16.32 22.48
C TRP A 97 -12.31 17.72 22.68
N MET A 98 -11.64 18.71 22.09
CA MET A 98 -12.14 20.08 22.05
C MET A 98 -12.53 20.43 20.60
N PRO A 99 -13.83 20.60 20.31
CA PRO A 99 -14.27 21.05 19.01
C PRO A 99 -13.70 22.42 18.66
N GLU A 100 -13.48 22.68 17.37
CA GLU A 100 -12.97 23.97 16.91
C GLU A 100 -13.93 25.10 17.31
N GLY A 101 -13.40 26.14 17.95
CA GLY A 101 -14.19 27.28 18.44
C GLY A 101 -15.02 27.01 19.71
N ALA A 102 -14.96 25.81 20.30
CA ALA A 102 -15.59 25.52 21.57
C ALA A 102 -14.73 25.96 22.76
N THR A 103 -15.38 26.30 23.87
CA THR A 103 -14.74 26.62 25.17
C THR A 103 -14.81 25.45 26.15
N SER A 104 -15.39 24.32 25.75
CA SER A 104 -15.57 23.15 26.60
C SER A 104 -15.13 21.87 25.89
N VAL A 105 -14.60 20.93 26.69
CA VAL A 105 -14.21 19.60 26.25
C VAL A 105 -15.46 18.74 26.15
N LYS A 106 -15.59 17.99 25.05
CA LYS A 106 -16.58 16.94 24.86
C LYS A 106 -15.94 15.58 25.13
N THR A 107 -16.77 14.62 25.54
CA THR A 107 -16.38 13.22 25.71
C THR A 107 -17.35 12.30 24.97
N GLY A 108 -16.87 11.12 24.61
CA GLY A 108 -17.69 10.10 23.96
C GLY A 108 -16.90 8.85 23.59
N VAL A 109 -17.62 7.78 23.28
CA VAL A 109 -17.04 6.48 22.93
C VAL A 109 -16.75 6.42 21.44
N VAL A 110 -15.58 5.92 21.06
CA VAL A 110 -15.20 5.74 19.66
C VAL A 110 -15.96 4.57 19.05
N ASP A 111 -16.77 4.85 18.05
CA ASP A 111 -17.48 3.83 17.27
C ASP A 111 -16.64 3.29 16.10
N GLY A 112 -15.66 4.07 15.65
CA GLY A 112 -14.88 3.71 14.47
C GLY A 112 -13.75 4.69 14.15
N VAL A 113 -13.00 4.34 13.12
CA VAL A 113 -11.93 5.15 12.55
C VAL A 113 -12.22 5.33 11.06
N SER A 114 -12.05 6.55 10.56
CA SER A 114 -12.19 6.86 9.13
C SER A 114 -11.00 7.67 8.64
N ALA A 115 -10.65 7.50 7.36
CA ALA A 115 -9.63 8.29 6.69
C ALA A 115 -10.28 9.11 5.57
N GLN A 116 -9.99 10.40 5.52
CA GLN A 116 -10.48 11.30 4.48
C GLN A 116 -9.36 12.26 4.09
N GLU A 117 -9.03 12.32 2.80
CA GLU A 117 -7.98 13.19 2.25
C GLU A 117 -6.61 13.05 2.96
N GLY A 118 -6.29 11.84 3.42
CA GLY A 118 -5.04 11.55 4.15
C GLY A 118 -5.07 11.89 5.64
N ASN A 119 -6.16 12.49 6.13
CA ASN A 119 -6.37 12.76 7.55
C ASN A 119 -7.21 11.65 8.20
N PHE A 120 -6.87 11.30 9.43
CA PHE A 120 -7.58 10.29 10.20
C PHE A 120 -8.54 10.95 11.20
N PHE A 121 -9.72 10.36 11.34
CA PHE A 121 -10.78 10.83 12.22
C PHE A 121 -11.32 9.67 13.05
N TYR A 122 -11.63 9.93 14.32
CA TYR A 122 -12.50 9.06 15.10
C TYR A 122 -13.95 9.39 14.78
N THR A 123 -14.80 8.38 14.72
CA THR A 123 -16.26 8.56 14.63
C THR A 123 -16.86 8.32 16.01
N VAL A 124 -17.58 9.32 16.53
CA VAL A 124 -18.31 9.25 17.80
C VAL A 124 -19.77 9.61 17.49
N GLY A 125 -20.63 8.61 17.43
CA GLY A 125 -21.94 8.70 16.80
C GLY A 125 -21.83 9.17 15.36
N ASP A 126 -22.47 10.29 15.04
CA ASP A 126 -22.41 10.94 13.73
C ASP A 126 -21.29 12.01 13.63
N GLU A 127 -20.57 12.29 14.72
CA GLU A 127 -19.52 13.31 14.77
C GLU A 127 -18.19 12.72 14.32
N LYS A 128 -17.56 13.34 13.32
CA LYS A 128 -16.17 13.07 12.95
C LYS A 128 -15.25 13.96 13.77
N VAL A 129 -14.44 13.35 14.60
CA VAL A 129 -13.50 14.03 15.48
C VAL A 129 -12.08 13.92 14.89
N PRO A 130 -11.44 15.04 14.51
CA PRO A 130 -10.06 15.03 14.06
C PRO A 130 -9.14 14.48 15.14
N MET A 131 -8.26 13.54 14.80
CA MET A 131 -7.36 12.93 15.79
C MET A 131 -6.43 13.94 16.47
N GLU A 132 -6.09 15.03 15.78
CA GLU A 132 -5.30 16.14 16.33
C GLU A 132 -6.00 16.90 17.47
N SER A 133 -7.33 16.81 17.56
CA SER A 133 -8.12 17.48 18.60
C SER A 133 -8.30 16.64 19.87
N ILE A 134 -7.79 15.41 19.89
CA ILE A 134 -7.91 14.49 21.01
C ILE A 134 -6.95 14.90 22.13
N ILE A 135 -7.50 15.04 23.33
CA ILE A 135 -6.78 15.43 24.54
C ILE A 135 -6.47 14.19 25.39
N GLU A 136 -7.41 13.24 25.48
CA GLU A 136 -7.28 12.07 26.35
C GLU A 136 -8.02 10.85 25.77
N ILE A 137 -7.50 9.65 26.02
CA ILE A 137 -8.12 8.36 25.68
C ILE A 137 -8.16 7.48 26.93
N LYS A 138 -9.34 7.05 27.36
CA LYS A 138 -9.58 6.18 28.51
C LYS A 138 -10.19 4.86 28.11
N GLN A 139 -9.73 3.78 28.73
CA GLN A 139 -10.39 2.49 28.59
C GLN A 139 -11.71 2.50 29.35
N THR A 140 -12.81 2.24 28.65
CA THR A 140 -14.09 1.95 29.26
C THR A 140 -14.05 0.51 29.77
N ILE A 141 -14.44 0.30 31.02
CA ILE A 141 -14.67 -1.03 31.57
C ILE A 141 -16.19 -1.22 31.49
N PRO A 142 -16.72 -2.13 30.65
CA PRO A 142 -18.14 -2.42 30.69
C PRO A 142 -18.51 -2.96 32.09
N GLU A 143 -19.55 -2.38 32.69
CA GLU A 143 -20.15 -2.87 33.95
C GLU A 143 -20.72 -4.29 33.81
#